data_AF-A0A9J6QZX9-F1
#
_entry.id   AF-A0A9J6QZX9-F1
#
_cell.length_a   1.000
_cell.length_b   1.000
_cell.length_c   1.000
_cell.angle_alpha   90.00
_cell.angle_beta   90.00
_cell.angle_gamma   90.00
#
_symmetry.space_group_name_H-M   'P 1'
#
loop_
_entity.id
_entity.type
_entity.pdbx_description
1 polymer ?
#
loop_
_entity_poly.entity_id
_entity_poly.type
_entity_poly.pdbx_seq_one_letter_code
_entity_poly.pdbx_strand_id
1 'polypeptide(L)' 'LEQAEAPQEAAYRLESGDYLYIQTSETGYDYTLYGPDYKELDGGQLDNSSLSLAEAGKEILAIHELPAGTMEPLTGDRLD' A
#
# COMPACT_ATOMS: atom_id res chain seq x y z
N LEU A 1 16.95 -22.12 -10.66
CA LEU A 1 16.16 -20.95 -11.06
C LEU A 1 15.89 -20.21 -9.77
N GLU A 2 16.62 -19.13 -9.50
CA GLU A 2 16.22 -18.17 -8.46
C GLU A 2 14.88 -17.60 -8.92
N GLN A 3 13.77 -18.10 -8.36
CA GLN A 3 12.52 -17.37 -8.43
C GLN A 3 12.76 -16.13 -7.57
N ALA A 4 12.76 -14.95 -8.20
CA ALA A 4 12.61 -13.72 -7.45
C ALA A 4 11.30 -13.84 -6.68
N GLU A 5 11.38 -13.87 -5.35
CA GLU A 5 10.19 -13.86 -4.50
C GLU A 5 9.39 -12.59 -4.82
N ALA A 6 8.07 -12.74 -4.97
CA ALA A 6 7.21 -11.59 -5.15
C ALA A 6 7.31 -10.68 -3.91
N PRO A 7 7.29 -9.34 -4.07
CA PRO A 7 7.33 -8.44 -2.93
C PRO A 7 6.17 -8.73 -1.98
N GLN A 8 6.47 -8.85 -0.69
CA GLN A 8 5.48 -9.12 0.37
C GLN A 8 4.92 -7.83 0.97
N GLU A 9 5.50 -6.68 0.65
CA GLU A 9 5.08 -5.38 1.15
C GLU A 9 5.37 -4.26 0.14
N ALA A 10 4.63 -3.17 0.26
CA ALA A 10 4.87 -1.94 -0.48
C ALA A 10 4.41 -0.73 0.34
N ALA A 11 5.12 0.38 0.15
CA ALA A 11 4.72 1.68 0.66
C ALA A 11 4.51 2.64 -0.53
N TYR A 12 3.49 3.47 -0.45
CA TYR A 12 3.14 4.45 -1.48
C TYR A 12 2.98 5.83 -0.85
N ARG A 13 3.47 6.85 -1.55
CA ARG A 13 3.06 8.23 -1.32
C ARG A 13 1.86 8.54 -2.19
N LEU A 14 0.82 9.11 -1.59
CA LEU A 14 -0.40 9.52 -2.25
C LEU A 14 -0.31 10.99 -2.70
N GLU A 15 -1.15 11.38 -3.64
CA GLU A 15 -1.22 12.76 -4.14
C GLU A 15 -1.55 13.79 -3.05
N SER A 16 -2.30 13.38 -2.02
CA SER A 16 -2.59 14.21 -0.84
C SER A 16 -1.36 14.52 0.02
N GLY A 17 -0.28 13.75 -0.15
CA GLY A 17 0.88 13.75 0.75
C GLY A 17 0.78 12.73 1.89
N ASP A 18 -0.36 12.02 1.99
CA ASP A 18 -0.51 10.86 2.86
C ASP A 18 0.30 9.66 2.34
N TYR A 19 0.40 8.62 3.17
CA TYR A 19 1.10 7.40 2.85
C TYR A 19 0.20 6.19 3.05
N LEU A 20 0.37 5.19 2.18
CA LEU A 20 -0.27 3.89 2.31
C LEU A 20 0.82 2.82 2.40
N TYR A 21 0.84 2.09 3.51
CA TYR A 21 1.64 0.88 3.67
C TYR A 21 0.75 -0.35 3.55
N ILE A 22 1.20 -1.36 2.81
CA ILE A 22 0.46 -2.59 2.53
C ILE A 22 1.43 -3.77 2.70
N GLN A 23 0.98 -4.81 3.41
CA GLN A 23 1.70 -6.06 3.59
C GLN A 23 0.78 -7.24 3.28
N THR A 24 1.30 -8.27 2.61
CA THR A 24 0.57 -9.53 2.40
C THR A 24 0.27 -10.22 3.73
N SER A 25 -0.94 -10.73 3.88
CA SER A 25 -1.37 -11.59 4.98
C SER A 25 -1.88 -12.93 4.46
N GLU A 26 -2.28 -13.86 5.34
CA GLU A 26 -2.70 -15.22 4.94
C GLU A 26 -3.91 -15.21 3.98
N THR A 27 -4.81 -14.23 4.10
CA THR A 27 -6.05 -14.17 3.31
C THR A 27 -6.10 -12.98 2.35
N GLY A 28 -5.15 -12.04 2.44
CA GLY A 28 -5.11 -10.88 1.58
C GLY A 28 -4.01 -9.90 1.99
N TYR A 29 -4.41 -8.74 2.50
CA TYR A 29 -3.49 -7.66 2.85
C TYR A 29 -3.87 -6.98 4.15
N ASP A 30 -2.89 -6.71 5.00
CA ASP A 30 -3.00 -5.72 6.06
C ASP A 30 -2.51 -4.37 5.53
N TYR A 31 -3.17 -3.28 5.90
CA TYR A 31 -2.79 -1.94 5.47
C TYR A 31 -2.84 -0.92 6.60
N THR A 32 -2.05 0.14 6.43
CA THR A 32 -2.06 1.31 7.31
C THR A 32 -1.95 2.57 6.49
N LEU A 33 -2.85 3.52 6.73
CA LEU A 33 -2.84 4.87 6.18
C LEU A 33 -2.17 5.81 7.19
N TYR A 34 -1.20 6.57 6.73
CA TYR A 34 -0.54 7.60 7.53
C TYR A 34 -0.74 8.97 6.93
N GLY A 35 -0.85 9.98 7.79
CA GLY A 35 -0.82 11.37 7.38
C GLY A 35 0.59 11.82 6.99
N PRO A 36 0.75 13.05 6.48
CA PRO A 36 2.06 13.59 6.10
C PRO A 36 3.01 13.78 7.29
N ASP A 37 2.50 13.73 8.53
CA ASP A 37 3.27 13.76 9.77
C ASP A 37 3.61 12.36 10.31
N TYR A 38 3.41 11.32 9.48
CA TYR A 38 3.62 9.90 9.78
C TYR A 38 2.78 9.35 10.94
N LYS A 39 1.71 10.05 11.32
CA LYS A 39 0.73 9.52 12.26
C LYS A 39 -0.25 8.62 11.53
N GLU A 40 -0.58 7.50 12.16
CA GLU A 40 -1.63 6.61 11.69
C GLU A 40 -2.96 7.37 11.66
N LEU A 41 -3.61 7.37 10.50
CA LEU A 41 -4.95 7.90 10.31
C LEU A 41 -5.98 6.79 10.42
N ASP A 42 -5.68 5.65 9.79
CA ASP A 42 -6.53 4.47 9.78
C ASP A 42 -5.73 3.22 9.39
N GLY A 43 -6.31 2.05 9.60
CA GLY A 43 -5.74 0.77 9.20
C GLY A 43 -6.81 -0.31 9.09
N GLY A 44 -6.47 -1.42 8.45
CA GLY A 44 -7.42 -2.51 8.29
C GLY A 44 -6.88 -3.64 7.45
N GLN A 45 -7.81 -4.50 7.02
CA GLN A 45 -7.52 -5.67 6.22
C GLN A 45 -8.35 -5.64 4.92
N LEU A 46 -7.73 -5.99 3.81
CA LEU A 46 -8.38 -6.30 2.54
C LEU A 46 -8.32 -7.81 2.31
N ASP A 47 -9.45 -8.49 2.40
CA ASP A 47 -9.57 -9.95 2.23
C ASP A 47 -9.64 -10.34 0.74
N ASN A 48 -8.54 -10.14 0.02
CA ASN A 48 -8.44 -10.51 -1.39
C ASN A 48 -6.98 -10.75 -1.82
N SER A 49 -6.48 -11.96 -1.60
CA SER A 49 -5.11 -12.38 -1.97
C SER A 49 -4.84 -12.53 -3.47
N SER A 50 -5.85 -12.34 -4.33
CA SER A 50 -5.68 -12.48 -5.79
C SER A 50 -5.10 -11.25 -6.49
N LEU A 51 -5.06 -10.11 -5.79
CA LEU A 51 -4.56 -8.85 -6.31
C LEU A 51 -3.02 -8.81 -6.27
N SER A 52 -2.41 -7.90 -7.03
CA SER A 52 -1.05 -7.42 -6.73
C SER A 52 -1.09 -6.36 -5.63
N LEU A 53 0.05 -6.07 -4.99
CA LEU A 53 0.15 -4.98 -3.99
C LEU A 53 -0.36 -3.63 -4.52
N ALA A 54 -0.08 -3.32 -5.79
CA ALA A 54 -0.54 -2.07 -6.41
C ALA A 54 -2.05 -2.06 -6.67
N GLU A 55 -2.65 -3.21 -7.00
CA GLU A 55 -4.10 -3.35 -7.16
C GLU A 55 -4.82 -3.32 -5.81
N ALA A 56 -4.28 -4.03 -4.81
CA ALA A 56 -4.76 -3.96 -3.42
C ALA A 56 -4.75 -2.52 -2.92
N GLY A 57 -3.70 -1.76 -3.21
CA GLY A 57 -3.62 -0.35 -2.86
C GLY A 57 -4.72 0.50 -3.47
N LYS A 58 -5.06 0.30 -4.76
CA LYS A 58 -6.17 0.99 -5.41
C LYS A 58 -7.52 0.63 -4.80
N GLU A 59 -7.72 -0.65 -4.46
CA GLU A 59 -8.95 -1.13 -3.81
C GLU A 59 -9.11 -0.51 -2.42
N ILE A 60 -8.03 -0.46 -1.64
CA ILE A 60 -8.01 0.20 -0.33
C ILE A 60 -8.39 1.68 -0.47
N LEU A 61 -7.80 2.42 -1.41
CA LEU A 61 -8.18 3.82 -1.64
C LEU A 61 -9.67 3.96 -2.01
N ALA A 62 -10.21 3.05 -2.82
CA ALA A 62 -11.62 3.05 -3.17
C ALA A 62 -12.54 2.80 -1.96
N ILE A 63 -12.17 1.88 -1.06
CA ILE A 63 -12.91 1.60 0.20
C ILE A 63 -12.98 2.85 1.08
N HIS A 64 -11.92 3.64 1.12
CA HIS A 64 -11.83 4.90 1.89
C HIS A 64 -12.39 6.12 1.14
N GLU A 65 -13.01 5.92 -0.02
CA GLU A 65 -13.49 6.99 -0.90
C GLU A 65 -12.39 8.02 -1.27
N LEU A 66 -11.13 7.58 -1.22
CA LEU A 66 -9.97 8.37 -1.60
C LEU A 66 -9.74 8.25 -3.12
N PRO A 67 -9.30 9.32 -3.79
CA PRO A 67 -8.97 9.24 -5.20
C PRO A 67 -7.80 8.27 -5.37
N ALA A 68 -7.94 7.31 -6.29
CA ALA A 68 -6.85 6.39 -6.63
C ALA A 68 -5.57 7.15 -7.05
N GLY A 69 -5.75 8.37 -7.60
CA GLY A 69 -4.70 9.37 -7.80
C GLY A 69 -3.42 8.82 -8.42
N THR A 70 -2.31 9.49 -8.13
CA THR A 70 -0.99 8.88 -8.31
C THR A 70 -0.57 8.21 -7.01
N MET A 71 -0.28 6.89 -7.07
CA MET A 71 0.39 6.15 -6.01
C MET A 71 1.87 6.00 -6.38
N GLU A 72 2.72 6.84 -5.82
CA GLU A 72 4.16 6.76 -6.06
C GLU A 72 4.80 5.72 -5.13
N PRO A 73 5.39 4.63 -5.65
CA PRO A 73 6.06 3.66 -4.79
C PRO A 73 7.27 4.29 -4.08
N LEU A 74 7.34 4.07 -2.78
CA LEU A 74 8.50 4.41 -1.95
C LEU A 74 9.46 3.23 -1.98
N THR A 75 10.41 3.26 -2.92
CA THR A 75 11.51 2.30 -2.99
C THR A 75 12.68 2.81 -2.17
N GLY A 76 13.36 1.92 -1.42
CA GLY A 76 14.51 2.27 -0.58
C GLY A 76 15.65 2.99 -1.31
N ASP A 77 15.74 2.83 -2.63
CA ASP A 77 16.69 3.53 -3.50
C ASP A 77 16.43 5.03 -3.69
N ARG A 78 15.33 5.61 -3.19
CA ARG A 78 15.00 7.04 -3.33
C ARG A 78 15.39 7.90 -2.12
N LEU A 79 16.29 7.41 -1.25
CA LEU A 79 16.98 8.19 -0.24
C LEU A 79 18.32 8.71 -0.80
N ASP A 80 18.27 9.61 -1.79
CA ASP A 80 19.43 10.40 -2.22
C ASP A 80 19.51 11.73 -1.46
#